data_AF-A0A1G6EZE1-F1
#
_entry.id   AF-A0A1G6EZE1-F1
#
_cell.length_a   1.000
_cell.length_b   1.000
_cell.length_c   1.000
_cell.angle_alpha   90.00
_cell.angle_beta   90.00
_cell.angle_gamma   90.00
#
_symmetry.space_group_name_H-M   'P 1'
#
loop_
_entity.id
_entity.type
_entity.pdbx_description
1 polymer ?
#
loop_
_entity_poly.entity_id
_entity_poly.type
_entity_poly.pdbx_seq_one_letter_code
_entity_poly.pdbx_strand_id
1 'polypeptide(L)' 'MNDIIQYILIFIALAFALTFLVRKFIWKPASTKSSKSCGTDDCGCH' A
#
# COMPACT_ATOMS: atom_id res chain seq x y z
N MET A 1 -0.81 -9.35 31.46
CA MET A 1 -0.33 -8.42 30.41
C MET A 1 0.96 -9.01 29.90
N ASN A 2 0.98 -9.48 28.66
CA ASN A 2 2.14 -10.14 28.08
C ASN A 2 2.61 -9.32 26.89
N ASP A 3 3.29 -8.22 27.20
CA ASP A 3 3.75 -7.19 26.25
C ASP A 3 4.55 -7.77 25.09
N ILE A 4 5.22 -8.91 25.33
CA ILE A 4 5.93 -9.72 24.33
C ILE A 4 5.03 -10.03 23.11
N ILE A 5 3.77 -10.44 23.33
CA ILE A 5 2.85 -10.78 22.23
C ILE A 5 2.44 -9.52 21.46
N GLN A 6 2.24 -8.39 22.15
CA GLN A 6 1.89 -7.12 21.50
C GLN A 6 3.03 -6.61 20.62
N TYR A 7 4.28 -6.66 21.10
CA TYR A 7 5.45 -6.30 20.30
C TYR A 7 5.57 -7.16 19.04
N ILE A 8 5.38 -8.48 19.15
CA ILE A 8 5.45 -9.40 18.00
C ILE A 8 4.40 -9.00 16.94
N LEU A 9 3.16 -8.74 17.35
CA LEU A 9 2.10 -8.34 16.42
C LEU A 9 2.41 -6.98 15.76
N ILE A 10 2.93 -6.02 16.51
CA ILE A 10 3.33 -4.71 15.98
C ILE A 10 4.43 -4.87 14.92
N PHE A 11 5.48 -5.64 15.22
CA PHE A 11 6.58 -5.85 14.27
C PHE A 11 6.13 -6.59 13.01
N ILE A 12 5.24 -7.58 13.13
CA ILE A 12 4.66 -8.28 11.97
C ILE A 12 3.84 -7.32 11.12
N ALA A 13 2.97 -6.50 11.73
CA ALA A 13 2.16 -5.52 11.02
C ALA A 13 3.03 -4.48 10.29
N LEU A 14 4.08 -3.99 10.95
CA LEU A 14 5.04 -3.05 10.37
C LEU A 14 5.80 -3.69 9.19
N ALA A 15 6.30 -4.91 9.35
CA ALA A 15 6.98 -5.64 8.28
C ALA A 15 6.06 -5.88 7.09
N PHE A 16 4.79 -6.20 7.33
CA PHE A 16 3.79 -6.41 6.27
C PHE A 16 3.48 -5.12 5.51
N ALA A 17 3.32 -4.01 6.23
CA ALA A 17 3.09 -2.68 5.64
C ALA A 17 4.28 -2.24 4.78
N LEU A 18 5.52 -2.39 5.29
CA LEU A 18 6.73 -2.07 4.55
C LEU A 18 6.88 -2.97 3.32
N THR A 19 6.63 -4.27 3.45
CA THR A 19 6.68 -5.22 2.33
C THR A 19 5.64 -4.87 1.27
N PHE A 20 4.41 -4.54 1.67
CA PHE A 20 3.35 -4.10 0.76
C PHE A 20 3.73 -2.82 0.03
N LEU A 21 4.26 -1.82 0.74
CA LEU A 21 4.66 -0.53 0.17
C LEU A 21 5.83 -0.70 -0.80
N VAL A 22 6.88 -1.44 -0.42
CA VAL A 22 8.01 -1.75 -1.30
C VAL A 22 7.55 -2.54 -2.53
N ARG A 23 6.69 -3.54 -2.37
CA ARG A 23 6.17 -4.33 -3.49
C ARG A 23 5.28 -3.51 -4.44
N LYS A 24 4.47 -2.62 -3.89
CA LYS A 24 3.52 -1.77 -4.63
C LYS A 24 4.21 -0.65 -5.39
N PHE A 25 5.22 -0.02 -4.79
CA PHE A 25 5.83 1.20 -5.33
C PHE A 25 7.24 1.00 -5.90
N ILE A 26 8.04 0.05 -5.38
CA ILE A 26 9.43 -0.16 -5.81
C ILE A 26 9.56 -1.37 -6.74
N TRP A 27 8.92 -2.50 -6.41
CA TRP A 27 9.12 -3.75 -7.18
C TRP A 27 8.22 -3.88 -8.42
N LYS A 28 7.18 -3.05 -8.55
CA LYS A 28 6.33 -2.97 -9.75
C LYS A 28 6.11 -1.52 -10.19
N PRO A 29 6.98 -0.92 -11.01
CA PRO A 29 6.55 0.18 -11.85
C PRO A 29 5.72 -0.44 -12.99
N ALA A 30 4.41 -0.63 -12.76
CA ALA A 30 3.50 -0.97 -13.85
C ALA A 30 3.23 0.28 -14.71
N SER A 31 4.28 0.76 -15.38
CA SER A 31 4.12 1.33 -16.71
C SER A 31 3.77 0.18 -17.65
N THR A 32 2.50 -0.23 -17.64
CA THR A 32 1.89 -0.88 -18.79
C THR A 32 0.54 -0.22 -18.98
N LYS A 33 0.58 0.82 -19.82
CA LYS A 33 -0.55 1.50 -20.43
C LYS A 33 -1.63 0.49 -20.83
N SER A 34 -2.83 0.64 -20.30
CA SER A 34 -4.07 0.38 -21.04
C SER A 34 -5.22 1.06 -20.30
N SER A 35 -5.53 2.27 -20.75
CA SER A 35 -6.87 2.87 -20.75
C SER A 35 -7.78 2.57 -19.56
N LYS A 36 -7.44 3.06 -18.35
CA LYS A 36 -8.46 3.51 -17.38
C LYS A 36 -7.95 4.78 -16.73
N SER A 37 -8.22 5.89 -17.41
CA SER A 37 -8.08 7.26 -16.91
C SER A 37 -8.82 7.40 -15.58
N CYS A 38 -8.10 7.26 -14.46
CA CYS A 38 -8.34 8.12 -13.30
C CYS A 38 -7.20 9.15 -13.31
N GLY A 39 -7.34 10.05 -14.28
CA GLY A 39 -6.43 11.15 -14.57
C GLY A 39 -7.20 12.17 -15.40
N THR A 40 -8.36 12.58 -14.89
CA THR A 40 -9.08 13.80 -15.28
C THR A 40 -9.92 14.18 -14.07
N ASP A 41 -9.65 15.36 -13.56
CA ASP A 41 -10.37 16.07 -12.52
C ASP A 41 -11.89 16.04 -12.76
N ASP A 42 -12.59 15.10 -12.17
CA ASP A 42 -14.03 15.16 -11.98
C ASP A 42 -14.34 14.52 -10.62
N CYS A 43 -14.01 15.27 -9.57
CA CYS A 43 -14.50 15.04 -8.22
C CYS A 43 -16.01 15.30 -8.18
N GLY A 44 -16.83 14.41 -8.75
CA GLY A 44 -18.24 14.17 -8.41
C GLY A 44 -19.11 15.39 -8.07
N CYS A 45 -18.93 16.51 -8.75
CA CYS A 45 -19.62 17.77 -8.50
C CYS A 45 -20.02 18.42 -9.83
N HIS A 46 -21.01 17.83 -10.50
CA HIS A 46 -22.12 18.51 -11.17
C HIS A 46 -23.22 17.46 -11.44
#